data_AF-A0A0F2QAK2-F1
#
_entry.id   AF-A0A0F2QAK2-F1
#
_cell.length_a   1.000
_cell.length_b   1.000
_cell.length_c   1.000
_cell.angle_alpha   90.00
_cell.angle_beta   90.00
_cell.angle_gamma   90.00
#
_symmetry.space_group_name_H-M   'P 1'
#
loop_
_entity.id
_entity.type
_entity.pdbx_description
1 polymer ?
#
loop_
_entity_poly.entity_id
_entity_poly.type
_entity_poly.pdbx_seq_one_letter_code
_entity_poly.pdbx_strand_id
1 'polypeptide(L)'
;GRVIYTREEDNLRLFTRIPRGSTLWKERYKRRTSSERFNKRLKKDYLLEKRGKIRSSRAWNFRVFADAMCLHIDAMVKHLKLDVKALILQWESEVKHVAA
;
A
#
# COMPACT_ATOMS: atom_id res chain seq x y z
N GLY A 1 18.20 -32.78 -1.02
CA GLY A 1 17.82 -31.41 -1.41
C GLY A 1 18.62 -31.01 -2.64
N ARG A 2 18.04 -30.23 -3.57
CA ARG A 2 18.75 -29.79 -4.79
C ARG A 2 19.75 -28.70 -4.39
N VAL A 3 21.04 -28.94 -4.61
CA VAL A 3 22.08 -27.93 -4.42
C VAL A 3 21.98 -26.95 -5.58
N ILE A 4 21.57 -25.71 -5.30
CA ILE A 4 21.52 -24.64 -6.30
C ILE A 4 22.79 -23.82 -6.13
N TYR A 5 23.71 -23.95 -7.10
CA TYR A 5 24.88 -23.10 -7.18
C TYR A 5 24.44 -21.70 -7.61
N THR A 6 24.35 -20.81 -6.63
CA THR A 6 24.10 -19.39 -6.91
C THR A 6 25.46 -18.81 -7.32
N ARG A 7 25.57 -18.19 -8.49
CA ARG A 7 26.84 -17.55 -8.90
C ARG A 7 27.19 -16.48 -7.86
N GLU A 8 28.41 -16.53 -7.34
CA GLU A 8 28.93 -15.60 -6.32
C GLU A 8 29.29 -14.23 -6.91
N GLU A 9 29.41 -14.16 -8.24
CA GLU A 9 29.69 -12.94 -8.98
C GLU A 9 28.47 -12.01 -9.07
N ASP A 10 28.73 -10.71 -9.26
CA ASP A 10 27.76 -9.62 -9.32
C ASP A 10 26.93 -9.67 -10.63
N ASN A 11 26.25 -10.79 -10.84
CA ASN A 11 25.31 -10.98 -11.94
C ASN A 11 24.14 -10.04 -11.70
N LEU A 12 23.98 -9.04 -12.58
CA LEU A 12 22.88 -8.07 -12.57
C LEU A 12 21.48 -8.70 -12.56
N ARG A 13 21.36 -9.98 -12.91
CA ARG A 13 20.11 -10.75 -12.81
C ARG A 13 19.77 -11.17 -11.38
N LEU A 14 20.77 -11.36 -10.54
CA LEU A 14 20.66 -11.77 -9.13
C LEU A 14 20.84 -10.57 -8.19
N PHE A 15 21.72 -9.63 -8.53
CA PHE A 15 22.07 -8.47 -7.73
C PHE A 15 21.75 -7.17 -8.46
N THR A 16 21.54 -6.10 -7.70
CA THR A 16 21.29 -4.77 -8.27
C THR A 16 22.55 -4.23 -8.95
N ARG A 17 22.39 -3.34 -9.94
CA ARG A 17 23.52 -2.62 -10.58
C ARG A 17 24.44 -1.87 -9.60
N ILE A 18 23.95 -1.60 -8.39
CA ILE A 18 24.74 -1.03 -7.30
C ILE A 18 25.35 -2.18 -6.50
N PRO A 19 26.69 -2.20 -6.30
CA PRO A 19 27.34 -3.29 -5.59
C PRO A 19 26.83 -3.38 -4.16
N ARG A 20 26.54 -4.61 -3.74
CA ARG A 20 25.99 -4.90 -2.40
C ARG A 20 26.98 -4.47 -1.33
N GLY A 21 26.51 -3.77 -0.29
CA GLY A 21 27.36 -3.27 0.80
C GLY A 21 27.97 -1.88 0.59
N SER A 22 27.91 -1.31 -0.62
CA SER A 22 28.25 0.10 -0.86
C SER A 22 27.35 1.05 -0.06
N THR A 23 27.81 2.29 0.17
CA THR A 23 27.03 3.33 0.86
C THR A 23 25.70 3.59 0.15
N LEU A 24 25.73 3.76 -1.18
CA LEU A 24 24.55 3.91 -2.03
C LEU A 24 23.58 2.73 -1.92
N TRP A 25 24.11 1.50 -1.87
CA TRP A 25 23.28 0.31 -1.67
C TRP A 25 22.61 0.33 -0.30
N LYS A 26 23.37 0.63 0.78
CA LYS A 26 22.84 0.70 2.15
C LYS A 26 21.76 1.79 2.28
N GLU A 27 21.99 2.96 1.69
CA GLU A 27 21.01 4.04 1.65
C GLU A 27 19.72 3.62 0.93
N ARG A 28 19.85 2.95 -0.23
CA ARG A 28 18.68 2.49 -0.99
C ARG A 28 17.95 1.34 -0.29
N TYR A 29 18.69 0.40 0.29
CA TYR A 29 18.15 -0.72 1.05
C TYR A 29 17.44 -0.27 2.33
N LYS A 30 17.93 0.80 2.99
CA LYS A 30 17.27 1.41 4.16
C LYS A 30 15.91 2.05 3.81
N ARG A 31 15.65 2.36 2.54
CA ARG A 31 14.34 2.85 2.10
C ARG A 31 13.36 1.68 2.17
N ARG A 32 12.31 1.83 2.99
CA ARG A 32 11.21 0.85 2.96
C ARG A 32 10.61 0.78 1.57
N THR A 33 10.33 -0.43 1.12
CA THR A 33 9.67 -0.67 -0.16
C THR A 33 8.25 -0.08 -0.15
N SER A 34 7.71 0.21 -1.33
CA SER A 34 6.32 0.69 -1.46
C SER A 34 5.34 -0.31 -0.85
N SER A 35 5.57 -1.61 -1.05
CA SER A 35 4.79 -2.71 -0.48
C SER A 35 4.87 -2.75 1.06
N GLU A 36 6.05 -2.56 1.67
CA GLU A 36 6.16 -2.49 3.14
C GLU A 36 5.46 -1.27 3.74
N ARG A 37 5.51 -0.12 3.05
CA ARG A 37 4.76 1.07 3.48
C ARG A 37 3.26 0.82 3.41
N PHE A 38 2.80 0.29 2.28
CA PHE A 38 1.42 -0.08 2.05
C PHE A 38 0.91 -1.07 3.11
N ASN A 39 1.63 -2.17 3.33
CA ASN A 39 1.28 -3.18 4.34
C ASN A 39 1.25 -2.60 5.76
N LYS A 40 2.19 -1.71 6.11
CA LYS A 40 2.17 -1.06 7.44
C LYS A 40 0.91 -0.20 7.61
N ARG A 41 0.52 0.56 6.59
CA ARG A 41 -0.70 1.40 6.64
C ARG A 41 -1.96 0.54 6.73
N LEU A 42 -2.03 -0.52 5.94
CA LEU A 42 -3.14 -1.48 5.99
C LEU A 42 -3.32 -2.08 7.39
N LYS A 43 -2.22 -2.53 8.01
CA LYS A 43 -2.25 -3.12 9.35
C LYS A 43 -2.52 -2.10 10.46
N LYS A 44 -1.88 -0.93 10.42
CA LYS A 44 -1.94 0.08 11.49
C LYS A 44 -3.08 1.07 11.34
N ASP A 45 -3.22 1.71 10.18
CA ASP A 45 -4.18 2.79 9.95
C ASP A 45 -5.60 2.22 9.77
N TYR A 46 -5.72 1.16 8.96
CA TYR A 46 -7.00 0.48 8.71
C TYR A 46 -7.33 -0.60 9.76
N LEU A 47 -6.43 -0.80 10.73
CA LEU A 47 -6.60 -1.73 11.85
C LEU A 47 -7.02 -3.13 11.37
N LEU A 48 -6.49 -3.57 10.24
CA LEU A 48 -6.91 -4.80 9.54
C LEU A 48 -6.98 -6.00 10.48
N GLU A 49 -5.95 -6.19 11.30
CA GLU A 49 -5.85 -7.31 12.27
C GLU A 49 -6.64 -7.05 13.57
N LYS A 50 -6.77 -5.79 14.01
CA LYS A 50 -7.38 -5.46 15.31
C LYS A 50 -8.92 -5.37 15.25
N ARG A 51 -9.49 -4.85 14.16
CA ARG A 51 -10.95 -4.65 14.05
C ARG A 51 -11.72 -5.90 13.65
N GLY A 52 -11.06 -6.88 13.02
CA GLY A 52 -11.73 -8.02 12.41
C GLY A 52 -11.34 -9.33 13.06
N LYS A 53 -12.18 -9.87 13.95
CA LYS A 53 -12.16 -11.31 14.29
C LYS A 53 -12.87 -12.11 13.19
N ILE A 54 -12.45 -11.89 11.93
CA ILE A 54 -13.04 -12.56 10.78
C ILE A 54 -12.47 -13.98 10.73
N ARG A 55 -13.33 -15.00 10.68
CA ARG A 55 -12.90 -16.41 10.61
C ARG A 55 -12.79 -16.94 9.19
N SER A 56 -13.56 -16.38 8.26
CA SER A 56 -13.57 -16.84 6.86
C SER A 56 -12.46 -16.18 6.05
N SER A 57 -11.70 -17.01 5.31
CA SER A 57 -10.66 -16.54 4.38
C SER A 57 -11.21 -15.66 3.26
N ARG A 58 -12.43 -15.93 2.78
CA ARG A 58 -13.10 -15.12 1.74
C ARG A 58 -13.43 -13.72 2.25
N ALA A 59 -13.93 -13.61 3.48
CA ALA A 59 -14.22 -12.33 4.10
C ALA A 59 -12.95 -11.52 4.38
N TRP A 60 -11.86 -12.18 4.77
CA TRP A 60 -10.53 -11.55 4.85
C TRP A 60 -10.07 -10.98 3.51
N ASN A 61 -10.22 -11.77 2.44
CA ASN A 61 -9.83 -11.35 1.10
C ASN A 61 -10.59 -10.09 0.66
N PHE A 62 -11.92 -10.11 0.73
CA PHE A 62 -12.75 -8.95 0.40
C PHE A 62 -12.38 -7.71 1.21
N ARG A 63 -12.19 -7.88 2.52
CA ARG A 63 -11.81 -6.78 3.40
C ARG A 63 -10.46 -6.16 3.04
N VAL A 64 -9.44 -7.00 2.79
CA VAL A 64 -8.12 -6.52 2.39
C VAL A 64 -8.20 -5.70 1.11
N PHE A 65 -9.02 -6.14 0.14
CA PHE A 65 -9.26 -5.37 -1.08
C PHE A 65 -9.95 -4.03 -0.81
N ALA A 66 -11.01 -4.01 0.00
CA ALA A 66 -11.70 -2.77 0.36
C ALA A 66 -10.75 -1.77 1.07
N ASP A 67 -9.98 -2.24 2.05
CA ASP A 67 -9.02 -1.41 2.77
C ASP A 67 -7.90 -0.91 1.83
N ALA A 68 -7.47 -1.73 0.87
CA ALA A 68 -6.50 -1.34 -0.15
C ALA A 68 -7.01 -0.23 -1.09
N MET A 69 -8.28 -0.32 -1.52
CA MET A 69 -8.94 0.70 -2.36
C MET A 69 -9.03 2.03 -1.62
N CYS A 70 -9.49 2.01 -0.35
CA CYS A 70 -9.54 3.20 0.49
C CYS A 70 -8.16 3.83 0.69
N LEU A 71 -7.12 3.01 0.88
CA LEU A 71 -5.75 3.48 1.05
C LEU A 71 -5.21 4.16 -0.22
N HIS A 72 -5.61 3.68 -1.40
CA HIS A 72 -5.32 4.35 -2.68
C HIS A 72 -6.05 5.68 -2.81
N ILE A 73 -7.33 5.74 -2.46
CA ILE A 73 -8.11 6.98 -2.48
C ILE A 73 -7.46 8.02 -1.55
N ASP A 74 -7.07 7.65 -0.33
CA ASP A 74 -6.36 8.57 0.57
C ASP A 74 -5.04 9.08 -0.02
N ALA A 75 -4.29 8.22 -0.72
CA ALA A 75 -3.09 8.65 -1.42
C ALA A 75 -3.39 9.63 -2.57
N MET A 76 -4.46 9.38 -3.35
CA MET A 76 -4.91 10.28 -4.42
C MET A 76 -5.34 11.64 -3.88
N VAL A 77 -6.12 11.66 -2.79
CA VAL A 77 -6.57 12.89 -2.13
C VAL A 77 -5.38 13.73 -1.68
N LYS A 78 -4.37 13.10 -1.07
CA LYS A 78 -3.12 13.78 -0.68
C LYS A 78 -2.33 14.31 -1.87
N HIS A 79 -2.28 13.56 -2.97
CA HIS A 79 -1.56 13.97 -4.16
C HIS A 79 -2.22 15.16 -4.86
N LEU A 80 -3.55 15.11 -5.03
CA LEU A 80 -4.31 16.16 -5.70
C LEU A 80 -4.67 17.33 -4.77
N LYS A 81 -4.37 17.23 -3.47
CA LYS A 81 -4.75 18.21 -2.42
C LYS A 81 -6.24 18.55 -2.45
N LEU A 82 -7.08 17.53 -2.69
CA LEU A 82 -8.53 17.71 -2.78
C LEU A 82 -9.13 17.86 -1.38
N ASP A 83 -10.03 18.82 -1.22
CA ASP A 83 -10.92 18.85 -0.05
C ASP A 83 -12.16 18.00 -0.33
N VAL A 84 -12.07 16.73 0.04
CA VAL A 84 -13.16 15.75 -0.14
C VAL A 84 -14.42 16.16 0.62
N LYS A 85 -14.28 16.86 1.75
CA LYS A 85 -15.41 17.24 2.58
C LYS A 85 -16.29 18.28 1.88
N ALA A 86 -15.65 19.28 1.28
CA ALA A 86 -16.36 20.29 0.50
C ALA A 86 -17.13 19.67 -0.67
N LEU A 87 -16.51 18.73 -1.38
CA LEU A 87 -17.12 18.04 -2.52
C LEU A 87 -18.33 17.19 -2.12
N ILE A 88 -18.25 16.48 -0.98
CA ILE A 88 -19.37 15.70 -0.46
C ILE A 88 -20.55 16.60 -0.06
N LEU A 89 -20.27 17.72 0.63
CA LEU A 89 -21.32 18.66 1.04
C LEU A 89 -22.02 19.30 -0.16
N GLN A 90 -21.26 19.63 -1.21
CA GLN A 90 -21.81 20.11 -2.47
C GLN A 90 -22.76 19.07 -3.08
N TRP A 91 -22.31 17.82 -3.23
CA TRP A 91 -23.15 16.76 -3.79
C TRP A 91 -24.41 16.49 -2.96
N GLU A 92 -24.32 16.54 -1.63
CA GLU A 92 -25.48 16.39 -0.77
C GLU A 92 -26.53 17.48 -1.02
N SER A 93 -26.09 18.72 -1.24
CA SER A 93 -27.01 19.82 -1.59
C SER A 93 -27.66 19.63 -2.96
N GLU A 94 -26.90 19.19 -3.97
CA GLU A 94 -27.40 18.93 -5.32
C GLU A 94 -28.46 17.82 -5.33
N VAL A 95 -28.23 16.73 -4.59
CA VAL A 95 -29.21 15.64 -4.45
C VAL A 95 -30.51 16.11 -3.81
N LYS A 96 -30.42 16.97 -2.77
CA LYS A 96 -31.61 17.53 -2.11
C LYS A 96 -32.40 18.46 -3.03
N HIS A 97 -31.74 19.21 -3.90
CA HIS A 97 -32.40 20.08 -4.89
C HIS A 97 -33.11 19.31 -5.99
N VAL A 98 -32.61 18.13 -6.39
CA VAL A 98 -33.24 17.29 -7.42
C VAL A 98 -34.44 16.49 -6.88
N ALA A 99 -34.47 16.22 -5.57
CA ALA A 99 -35.52 15.45 -4.92
C ALA A 99 -36.73 16.28 -4.44
N ALA A 100 -36.65 17.62 -4.51
CA ALA A 100 -37.71 18.56 -4.15
C ALA A 100 -38.44 19.08 -5.40
#